data_AF-A0A498MKH7-F1
#
_entry.id   AF-A0A498MKH7-F1
#
_cell.length_a   1.000
_cell.length_b   1.000
_cell.length_c   1.000
_cell.angle_alpha   90.00
_cell.angle_beta   90.00
_cell.angle_gamma   90.00
#
_symmetry.space_group_name_H-M   'P 1'
#
loop_
_entity.id
_entity.type
_entity.pdbx_description
1 polymer ?
#
loop_
_entity_poly.entity_id
_entity_poly.type
_entity_poly.pdbx_seq_one_letter_code
_entity_poly.pdbx_strand_id
1 'polypeptide(L)'
;MDSTNKQSSISELQEQIRSLTEENVQLRERNEVLFHKLDSAQNKLGQQAASKSDLSVKLVQCEEDKLKISKDLVDVQIEANKMRERYEAEIFELKNMVLSQEGTASSLQTECDRLRQEVSAGSARLAVIERNEHDLAEEYAVLKSNFLSLNGAYERERTHSEELSAELRALAHTHDTLLQERERTHRHTLEVERVRALLSRTSQNRVRPEEFGHSKSPVERNGVQNNLREELEKLRKSYEGHQRQLEEKVVAMGREQQENKRAIQNTQHELSQQSATLIISQHQLKEAEAEVSKLQNHLKELNREYRARLTRYIQDVTECVTAAGDGDLGQKLKGFVESMLEEVKTSYRSREEQLTKAVRTYRKRIQGLSNTYQQLLIAYRLQREQILALPEHALEAGPPEAHFSPAGTELRGETERELHRLREDKARLESQLKLAREQVCVCVRVI
;
A
#
# COMPACT_ATOMS: atom_id res chain seq x y z
N MET A 1 26.38 -3.24 -153.93
CA MET A 1 27.53 -2.73 -153.13
C MET A 1 27.16 -2.91 -151.66
N ASP A 2 26.88 -4.16 -151.24
CA ASP A 2 26.01 -4.37 -150.08
C ASP A 2 26.75 -4.78 -148.81
N SER A 3 28.03 -5.12 -148.92
CA SER A 3 28.83 -5.61 -147.79
C SER A 3 29.29 -4.49 -146.86
N THR A 4 29.72 -3.35 -147.41
CA THR A 4 30.23 -2.20 -146.63
C THR A 4 29.13 -1.51 -145.83
N ASN A 5 27.93 -1.34 -146.40
CA ASN A 5 26.79 -0.74 -145.68
C ASN A 5 26.22 -1.66 -144.58
N LYS A 6 26.42 -2.98 -144.71
CA LYS A 6 26.15 -3.93 -143.63
C LYS A 6 27.22 -3.84 -142.53
N GLN A 7 28.48 -3.62 -142.88
CA GLN A 7 29.56 -3.52 -141.89
C GLN A 7 29.48 -2.25 -141.03
N SER A 8 29.07 -1.09 -141.58
CA SER A 8 28.79 0.12 -140.76
C SER A 8 27.62 -0.10 -139.81
N SER A 9 26.50 -0.63 -140.30
CA SER A 9 25.33 -0.95 -139.47
C SER A 9 25.66 -1.98 -138.37
N ILE A 10 26.52 -2.96 -138.65
CA ILE A 10 27.02 -3.90 -137.64
C ILE A 10 27.90 -3.19 -136.59
N SER A 11 28.75 -2.24 -136.97
CA SER A 11 29.56 -1.49 -135.98
C SER A 11 28.71 -0.57 -135.10
N GLU A 12 27.70 0.11 -135.66
CA GLU A 12 26.74 0.92 -134.90
C GLU A 12 25.95 0.08 -133.90
N LEU A 13 25.49 -1.12 -134.31
CA LEU A 13 24.85 -2.07 -133.41
C LEU A 13 25.80 -2.58 -132.32
N GLN A 14 27.08 -2.84 -132.63
CA GLN A 14 28.09 -3.23 -131.62
C GLN A 14 28.42 -2.12 -130.63
N GLU A 15 28.29 -0.86 -131.02
CA GLU A 15 28.48 0.31 -130.16
C GLU A 15 27.24 0.58 -129.29
N GLN A 16 26.04 0.46 -129.86
CA GLN A 16 24.78 0.44 -129.08
C GLN A 16 24.75 -0.70 -128.06
N ILE A 17 25.15 -1.91 -128.44
CA ILE A 17 25.23 -3.06 -127.51
C ILE A 17 26.21 -2.77 -126.37
N ARG A 18 27.38 -2.15 -126.65
CA ARG A 18 28.32 -1.77 -125.59
C ARG A 18 27.73 -0.71 -124.65
N SER A 19 27.16 0.37 -125.20
CA SER A 19 26.49 1.42 -124.42
C SER A 19 25.39 0.85 -123.52
N LEU A 20 24.50 0.01 -124.07
CA LEU A 20 23.44 -0.67 -123.31
C LEU A 20 23.99 -1.66 -122.27
N THR A 21 25.13 -2.30 -122.53
CA THR A 21 25.79 -3.18 -121.54
C THR A 21 26.35 -2.38 -120.37
N GLU A 22 26.99 -1.24 -120.65
CA GLU A 22 27.59 -0.36 -119.65
C GLU A 22 26.50 0.36 -118.82
N GLU A 23 25.40 0.78 -119.45
CA GLU A 23 24.20 1.26 -118.77
C GLU A 23 23.58 0.17 -117.88
N ASN A 24 23.49 -1.08 -118.35
CA ASN A 24 23.02 -2.20 -117.52
C ASN A 24 23.91 -2.47 -116.31
N VAL A 25 25.24 -2.30 -116.43
CA VAL A 25 26.16 -2.41 -115.29
C VAL A 25 25.91 -1.29 -114.29
N GLN A 26 25.82 -0.03 -114.74
CA GLN A 26 25.50 1.10 -113.85
C GLN A 26 24.12 0.98 -113.18
N LEU A 27 23.14 0.39 -113.87
CA LEU A 27 21.81 0.11 -113.30
C LEU A 27 21.86 -1.01 -112.25
N ARG A 28 22.71 -2.02 -112.43
CA ARG A 28 22.95 -3.06 -111.40
C ARG A 28 23.62 -2.47 -110.16
N GLU A 29 24.70 -1.70 -110.32
CA GLU A 29 25.39 -1.04 -109.20
C GLU A 29 24.44 -0.08 -108.45
N ARG A 30 23.62 0.71 -109.17
CA ARG A 30 22.59 1.55 -108.54
C ARG A 30 21.55 0.71 -107.79
N ASN A 31 21.11 -0.42 -108.33
CA ASN A 31 20.18 -1.32 -107.64
C ASN A 31 20.81 -1.95 -106.39
N GLU A 32 22.06 -2.40 -106.42
CA GLU A 32 22.77 -2.91 -105.23
C GLU A 32 22.87 -1.86 -104.12
N VAL A 33 23.21 -0.61 -104.46
CA VAL A 33 23.20 0.51 -103.51
C VAL A 33 21.79 0.80 -102.98
N LEU A 34 20.74 0.64 -103.78
CA LEU A 34 19.35 0.78 -103.34
C LEU A 34 18.93 -0.38 -102.41
N PHE A 35 19.32 -1.62 -102.69
CA PHE A 35 19.07 -2.77 -101.82
C PHE A 35 19.75 -2.59 -100.46
N HIS A 36 21.02 -2.21 -100.40
CA HIS A 36 21.70 -1.93 -99.12
C HIS A 36 21.08 -0.78 -98.33
N LYS A 37 20.54 0.25 -99.02
CA LYS A 37 19.77 1.32 -98.37
C LYS A 37 18.42 0.83 -97.84
N LEU A 38 17.74 -0.05 -98.58
CA LEU A 38 16.49 -0.69 -98.17
C LEU A 38 16.71 -1.58 -96.94
N ASP A 39 17.75 -2.43 -96.95
CA ASP A 39 18.15 -3.26 -95.81
C ASP A 39 18.49 -2.39 -94.59
N SER A 40 19.23 -1.30 -94.76
CA SER A 40 19.54 -0.36 -93.67
C SER A 40 18.27 0.27 -93.09
N ALA A 41 17.31 0.66 -93.95
CA ALA A 41 16.04 1.22 -93.52
C ALA A 41 15.17 0.17 -92.80
N GLN A 42 15.09 -1.05 -93.33
CA GLN A 42 14.33 -2.16 -92.75
C GLN A 42 14.90 -2.58 -91.39
N ASN A 43 16.22 -2.65 -91.24
CA ASN A 43 16.88 -2.91 -89.96
C ASN A 43 16.61 -1.81 -88.92
N LYS A 44 16.66 -0.53 -89.32
CA LYS A 44 16.29 0.60 -88.45
C LYS A 44 14.82 0.55 -88.03
N LEU A 45 13.92 0.21 -88.96
CA LEU A 45 12.49 0.04 -88.68
C LEU A 45 12.25 -1.10 -87.68
N GLY A 46 12.96 -2.23 -87.84
CA GLY A 46 12.92 -3.35 -86.90
C GLY A 46 13.40 -2.96 -85.49
N GLN A 47 14.50 -2.23 -85.38
CA GLN A 47 15.00 -1.70 -84.11
C GLN A 47 14.04 -0.69 -83.46
N GLN A 48 13.39 0.16 -84.26
CA GLN A 48 12.35 1.07 -83.77
C GLN A 48 11.09 0.33 -83.32
N ALA A 49 10.68 -0.74 -84.01
CA ALA A 49 9.56 -1.57 -83.60
C ALA A 49 9.85 -2.31 -82.28
N ALA A 50 11.05 -2.88 -82.13
CA ALA A 50 11.49 -3.55 -80.91
C ALA A 50 11.55 -2.57 -79.72
N SER A 51 12.25 -1.44 -79.86
CA SER A 51 12.34 -0.43 -78.80
C SER A 51 10.98 0.19 -78.43
N LYS A 52 10.07 0.37 -79.40
CA LYS A 52 8.68 0.76 -79.11
C LYS A 52 7.94 -0.29 -78.28
N SER A 53 8.13 -1.58 -78.58
CA SER A 53 7.56 -2.69 -77.80
C SER A 53 8.12 -2.71 -76.37
N ASP A 54 9.44 -2.62 -76.21
CA ASP A 54 10.11 -2.60 -74.90
C ASP A 54 9.65 -1.42 -74.02
N LEU A 55 9.50 -0.24 -74.62
CA LEU A 55 8.97 0.94 -73.94
C LEU A 55 7.50 0.74 -73.53
N SER A 56 6.68 0.11 -74.37
CA SER A 56 5.29 -0.21 -74.04
C SER A 56 5.18 -1.19 -72.88
N VAL A 57 6.03 -2.23 -72.82
CA VAL A 57 6.05 -3.19 -71.71
C VAL A 57 6.51 -2.50 -70.41
N LYS A 58 7.55 -1.67 -70.46
CA LYS A 58 8.02 -0.89 -69.30
C LYS A 58 6.97 0.10 -68.78
N LEU A 59 6.18 0.70 -69.67
CA LEU A 59 5.09 1.59 -69.29
C LEU A 59 4.00 0.82 -68.52
N VAL A 60 3.56 -0.34 -69.03
CA VAL A 60 2.58 -1.20 -68.35
C VAL A 60 3.08 -1.63 -66.97
N GLN A 61 4.33 -2.08 -66.84
CA GLN A 61 4.89 -2.45 -65.53
C GLN A 61 4.91 -1.26 -64.55
N CYS A 62 5.25 -0.06 -65.04
CA CYS A 62 5.24 1.16 -64.22
C CYS A 62 3.82 1.54 -63.75
N GLU A 63 2.81 1.33 -64.58
CA GLU A 63 1.40 1.53 -64.22
C GLU A 63 0.92 0.48 -63.20
N GLU A 64 1.29 -0.80 -63.37
CA GLU A 64 1.01 -1.87 -62.40
C GLU A 64 1.67 -1.60 -61.04
N ASP A 65 2.95 -1.24 -61.02
CA ASP A 65 3.69 -0.91 -59.80
C ASP A 65 3.09 0.32 -59.10
N LYS A 66 2.68 1.34 -59.87
CA LYS A 66 1.96 2.52 -59.34
C LYS A 66 0.62 2.14 -58.72
N LEU A 67 -0.17 1.28 -59.37
CA LEU A 67 -1.44 0.79 -58.83
C LEU A 67 -1.22 -0.03 -57.56
N LYS A 68 -0.18 -0.86 -57.51
CA LYS A 68 0.21 -1.63 -56.33
C LYS A 68 0.60 -0.71 -55.17
N ILE A 69 1.47 0.27 -55.37
CA ILE A 69 1.85 1.26 -54.35
C ILE A 69 0.61 2.06 -53.89
N SER A 70 -0.28 2.43 -54.81
CA SER A 70 -1.53 3.13 -54.47
C SER A 70 -2.48 2.26 -53.64
N LYS A 71 -2.53 0.94 -53.88
CA LYS A 71 -3.30 0.00 -53.07
C LYS A 71 -2.68 -0.15 -51.68
N ASP A 72 -1.38 -0.42 -51.61
CA ASP A 72 -0.66 -0.62 -50.35
C ASP A 72 -0.76 0.63 -49.44
N LEU A 73 -0.74 1.84 -50.03
CA LEU A 73 -0.99 3.10 -49.31
C LEU A 73 -2.41 3.19 -48.72
N VAL A 74 -3.43 2.78 -49.47
CA VAL A 74 -4.83 2.75 -49.00
C VAL A 74 -5.01 1.70 -47.91
N ASP A 75 -4.43 0.51 -48.07
CA ASP A 75 -4.48 -0.56 -47.05
C ASP A 75 -3.84 -0.11 -45.73
N VAL A 76 -2.67 0.56 -45.79
CA VAL A 76 -2.02 1.17 -44.62
C VAL A 76 -2.89 2.27 -44.00
N GLN A 77 -3.54 3.11 -44.82
CA GLN A 77 -4.43 4.18 -44.32
C GLN A 77 -5.71 3.61 -43.67
N ILE A 78 -6.21 2.48 -44.14
CA ILE A 78 -7.33 1.74 -43.54
C ILE A 78 -6.91 1.17 -42.18
N GLU A 79 -5.76 0.49 -42.08
CA GLU A 79 -5.28 -0.05 -40.80
C GLU A 79 -4.94 1.06 -39.79
N ALA A 80 -4.37 2.18 -40.23
CA ALA A 80 -4.15 3.36 -39.38
C ALA A 80 -5.47 3.92 -38.82
N ASN A 81 -6.54 3.98 -39.63
CA ASN A 81 -7.86 4.38 -39.16
C ASN A 81 -8.48 3.37 -38.19
N LYS A 82 -8.41 2.06 -38.47
CA LYS A 82 -8.88 1.02 -37.54
C LYS A 82 -8.16 1.08 -36.18
N MET A 83 -6.85 1.32 -36.18
CA MET A 83 -6.09 1.48 -34.93
C MET A 83 -6.52 2.75 -34.18
N ARG A 84 -6.73 3.86 -34.89
CA ARG A 84 -7.26 5.10 -34.30
C ARG A 84 -8.65 4.92 -33.69
N GLU A 85 -9.56 4.24 -34.38
CA GLU A 85 -10.91 3.92 -33.87
C GLU A 85 -10.87 3.07 -32.59
N ARG A 86 -9.96 2.07 -32.53
CA ARG A 86 -9.75 1.28 -31.30
C ARG A 86 -9.26 2.14 -30.13
N TYR A 87 -8.29 3.02 -30.36
CA TYR A 87 -7.82 3.93 -29.32
C TYR A 87 -8.88 4.95 -28.90
N GLU A 88 -9.68 5.48 -29.82
CA GLU A 88 -10.80 6.37 -29.51
C GLU A 88 -11.87 5.66 -28.64
N ALA A 89 -12.15 4.37 -28.91
CA ALA A 89 -13.04 3.54 -28.09
C ALA A 89 -12.45 3.24 -26.69
N GLU A 90 -11.19 2.81 -26.61
CA GLU A 90 -10.50 2.55 -25.34
C GLU A 90 -10.43 3.81 -24.45
N ILE A 91 -10.14 4.97 -25.04
CA ILE A 91 -10.16 6.27 -24.33
C ILE A 91 -11.56 6.58 -23.78
N PHE A 92 -12.63 6.25 -24.51
CA PHE A 92 -14.01 6.45 -24.05
C PHE A 92 -14.37 5.51 -22.89
N GLU A 93 -13.99 4.23 -22.97
CA GLU A 93 -14.18 3.26 -21.88
C GLU A 93 -13.41 3.65 -20.61
N LEU A 94 -12.12 3.99 -20.75
CA LEU A 94 -11.28 4.47 -19.65
C LEU A 94 -11.84 5.74 -19.02
N LYS A 95 -12.34 6.69 -19.83
CA LYS A 95 -12.98 7.92 -19.32
C LYS A 95 -14.23 7.63 -18.51
N ASN A 96 -15.08 6.70 -18.96
CA ASN A 96 -16.28 6.29 -18.21
C ASN A 96 -15.90 5.58 -16.90
N MET A 97 -14.85 4.75 -16.92
CA MET A 97 -14.33 4.11 -15.70
C MET A 97 -13.83 5.16 -14.70
N VAL A 98 -13.02 6.14 -15.15
CA VAL A 98 -12.53 7.24 -14.30
C VAL A 98 -13.70 8.03 -13.70
N LEU A 99 -14.70 8.43 -14.50
CA LEU A 99 -15.88 9.14 -13.99
C LEU A 99 -16.66 8.31 -12.95
N SER A 100 -16.76 6.99 -13.13
CA SER A 100 -17.39 6.10 -12.14
C SER A 100 -16.59 6.06 -10.82
N GLN A 101 -15.26 6.01 -10.92
CA GLN A 101 -14.36 5.99 -9.77
C GLN A 101 -14.36 7.33 -9.03
N GLU A 102 -14.33 8.46 -9.74
CA GLU A 102 -14.50 9.82 -9.19
C GLU A 102 -15.84 9.96 -8.44
N GLY A 103 -16.92 9.39 -8.98
CA GLY A 103 -18.22 9.33 -8.30
C GLY A 103 -18.16 8.54 -6.98
N THR A 104 -17.56 7.35 -6.98
CA THR A 104 -17.39 6.56 -5.74
C THR A 104 -16.47 7.24 -4.72
N ALA A 105 -15.37 7.85 -5.17
CA ALA A 105 -14.43 8.59 -4.32
C ALA A 105 -15.10 9.82 -3.67
N SER A 106 -15.93 10.54 -4.43
CA SER A 106 -16.71 11.67 -3.93
C SER A 106 -17.71 11.22 -2.84
N SER A 107 -18.41 10.10 -3.05
CA SER A 107 -19.31 9.52 -2.04
C SER A 107 -18.54 9.09 -0.76
N LEU A 108 -17.41 8.41 -0.90
CA LEU A 108 -16.56 8.03 0.23
C LEU A 108 -16.01 9.25 0.98
N GLN A 109 -15.64 10.31 0.27
CA GLN A 109 -15.21 11.57 0.89
C GLN A 109 -16.34 12.21 1.72
N THR A 110 -17.59 12.25 1.21
CA THR A 110 -18.73 12.77 1.99
C THR A 110 -19.00 11.94 3.25
N GLU A 111 -18.85 10.62 3.21
CA GLU A 111 -18.95 9.75 4.39
C GLU A 111 -17.80 9.98 5.38
N CYS A 112 -16.57 10.18 4.90
CA CYS A 112 -15.43 10.51 5.76
C CYS A 112 -15.60 11.86 6.46
N ASP A 113 -16.25 12.83 5.81
CA ASP A 113 -16.52 14.14 6.42
C ASP A 113 -17.69 14.08 7.42
N ARG A 114 -18.73 13.28 7.14
CA ARG A 114 -19.79 12.95 8.12
C ARG A 114 -19.21 12.31 9.38
N LEU A 115 -18.39 11.26 9.23
CA LEU A 115 -17.76 10.57 10.35
C LEU A 115 -16.83 11.49 11.15
N ARG A 116 -16.09 12.39 10.48
CA ARG A 116 -15.26 13.41 11.16
C ARG A 116 -16.12 14.38 11.99
N GLN A 117 -17.28 14.79 11.50
CA GLN A 117 -18.22 15.62 12.27
C GLN A 117 -18.79 14.88 13.48
N GLU A 118 -19.12 13.59 13.33
CA GLU A 118 -19.61 12.75 14.44
C GLU A 118 -18.56 12.52 15.53
N VAL A 119 -17.31 12.25 15.15
CA VAL A 119 -16.17 12.15 16.08
C VAL A 119 -15.94 13.49 16.80
N SER A 120 -15.94 14.61 16.07
CA SER A 120 -15.81 15.96 16.67
C SER A 120 -16.92 16.25 17.68
N ALA A 121 -18.18 15.95 17.32
CA ALA A 121 -19.33 16.12 18.21
C ALA A 121 -19.26 15.16 19.43
N GLY A 122 -18.73 13.94 19.25
CA GLY A 122 -18.44 13.00 20.34
C GLY A 122 -17.41 13.54 21.32
N SER A 123 -16.26 14.00 20.81
CA SER A 123 -15.18 14.59 21.61
C SER A 123 -15.66 15.84 22.37
N ALA A 124 -16.48 16.68 21.74
CA ALA A 124 -17.06 17.86 22.40
C ALA A 124 -18.00 17.49 23.56
N ARG A 125 -18.81 16.42 23.43
CA ARG A 125 -19.64 15.91 24.53
C ARG A 125 -18.79 15.32 25.65
N LEU A 126 -17.76 14.55 25.32
CA LEU A 126 -16.85 13.95 26.29
C LEU A 126 -16.12 15.03 27.11
N ALA A 127 -15.58 16.07 26.47
CA ALA A 127 -14.93 17.19 27.15
C ALA A 127 -15.88 18.01 28.07
N VAL A 128 -17.20 17.95 27.87
CA VAL A 128 -18.17 18.52 28.81
C VAL A 128 -18.39 17.60 30.01
N ILE A 129 -18.44 16.28 29.79
CA ILE A 129 -18.56 15.30 30.89
C ILE A 129 -17.32 15.33 31.78
N GLU A 130 -16.11 15.34 31.21
CA GLU A 130 -14.85 15.42 31.97
C GLU A 130 -14.79 16.67 32.87
N ARG A 131 -15.31 17.81 32.40
CA ARG A 131 -15.43 19.03 33.23
C ARG A 131 -16.41 18.85 34.37
N ASN A 132 -17.61 18.32 34.09
CA ASN A 132 -18.60 18.07 35.13
C ASN A 132 -18.10 17.07 36.20
N GLU A 133 -17.31 16.05 35.80
CA GLU A 133 -16.67 15.12 36.72
C GLU A 133 -15.58 15.81 37.56
N HIS A 134 -14.81 16.72 36.97
CA HIS A 134 -13.81 17.51 37.68
C HIS A 134 -14.46 18.46 38.69
N ASP A 135 -15.47 19.24 38.27
CA ASP A 135 -16.22 20.16 39.12
C ASP A 135 -16.85 19.40 40.31
N LEU A 136 -17.47 18.24 40.08
CA LEU A 136 -18.05 17.40 41.13
C LEU A 136 -16.99 16.82 42.08
N ALA A 137 -15.80 16.50 41.58
CA ALA A 137 -14.68 16.05 42.42
C ALA A 137 -14.14 17.17 43.32
N GLU A 138 -14.10 18.42 42.82
CA GLU A 138 -13.77 19.60 43.62
C GLU A 138 -14.83 19.86 44.70
N GLU A 139 -16.12 19.84 44.34
CA GLU A 139 -17.23 19.96 45.30
C GLU A 139 -17.16 18.90 46.40
N TYR A 140 -16.90 17.63 46.04
CA TYR A 140 -16.73 16.55 47.00
C TYR A 140 -15.50 16.76 47.91
N ALA A 141 -14.39 17.27 47.38
CA ALA A 141 -13.19 17.57 48.17
C ALA A 141 -13.45 18.69 49.19
N VAL A 142 -14.13 19.77 48.79
CA VAL A 142 -14.57 20.86 49.67
C VAL A 142 -15.52 20.34 50.75
N LEU A 143 -16.53 19.54 50.36
CA LEU A 143 -17.49 18.95 51.29
C LEU A 143 -16.80 18.03 52.32
N LYS A 144 -15.85 17.20 51.88
CA LYS A 144 -15.04 16.34 52.76
C LYS A 144 -14.21 17.17 53.75
N SER A 145 -13.60 18.27 53.31
CA SER A 145 -12.85 19.19 54.17
C SER A 145 -13.76 19.83 55.24
N ASN A 146 -14.97 20.24 54.86
CA ASN A 146 -15.97 20.78 55.77
C ASN A 146 -16.41 19.74 56.81
N PHE A 147 -16.68 18.50 56.40
CA PHE A 147 -17.01 17.40 57.33
C PHE A 147 -15.89 17.09 58.32
N LEU A 148 -14.63 17.06 57.85
CA LEU A 148 -13.47 16.85 58.73
C LEU A 148 -13.31 18.00 59.74
N SER A 149 -13.54 19.25 59.30
CA SER A 149 -13.50 20.44 60.15
C SER A 149 -14.60 20.43 61.22
N LEU A 150 -15.83 20.03 60.82
CA LEU A 150 -16.96 19.89 61.73
C LEU A 150 -16.75 18.75 62.74
N ASN A 151 -16.25 17.59 62.30
CA ASN A 151 -15.91 16.48 63.19
C ASN A 151 -14.82 16.88 64.19
N GLY A 152 -13.79 17.60 63.72
CA GLY A 152 -12.76 18.16 64.60
C GLY A 152 -13.27 19.23 65.57
N ALA A 153 -14.42 19.86 65.31
CA ALA A 153 -15.10 20.73 66.28
C ALA A 153 -15.96 19.94 67.27
N TYR A 154 -16.69 18.92 66.78
CA TYR A 154 -17.47 18.01 67.60
C TYR A 154 -16.60 17.28 68.64
N GLU A 155 -15.46 16.72 68.24
CA GLU A 155 -14.54 16.06 69.17
C GLU A 155 -13.97 17.02 70.23
N ARG A 156 -13.74 18.30 69.89
CA ARG A 156 -13.30 19.32 70.87
C ARG A 156 -14.39 19.65 71.90
N GLU A 157 -15.63 19.79 71.44
CA GLU A 157 -16.79 20.02 72.34
C GLU A 157 -17.05 18.80 73.23
N ARG A 158 -16.85 17.59 72.67
CA ARG A 158 -16.91 16.33 73.39
C ARG A 158 -15.82 16.25 74.46
N THR A 159 -14.55 16.52 74.14
CA THR A 159 -13.47 16.52 75.15
C THR A 159 -13.74 17.56 76.24
N HIS A 160 -14.23 18.75 75.88
CA HIS A 160 -14.59 19.78 76.85
C HIS A 160 -15.75 19.34 77.77
N SER A 161 -16.76 18.65 77.21
CA SER A 161 -17.86 18.06 77.98
C SER A 161 -17.37 16.94 78.91
N GLU A 162 -16.43 16.10 78.45
CA GLU A 162 -15.80 15.06 79.26
C GLU A 162 -14.96 15.65 80.40
N GLU A 163 -14.19 16.72 80.15
CA GLU A 163 -13.44 17.51 81.15
C GLU A 163 -14.39 18.13 82.19
N LEU A 164 -15.41 18.87 81.77
CA LEU A 164 -16.40 19.46 82.68
C LEU A 164 -17.12 18.39 83.52
N SER A 165 -17.42 17.22 82.94
CA SER A 165 -17.97 16.09 83.69
C SER A 165 -17.00 15.54 84.75
N ALA A 166 -15.69 15.63 84.52
CA ALA A 166 -14.66 15.21 85.46
C ALA A 166 -14.48 16.24 86.57
N GLU A 167 -14.49 17.53 86.25
CA GLU A 167 -14.49 18.62 87.23
C GLU A 167 -15.71 18.57 88.14
N LEU A 168 -16.92 18.38 87.59
CA LEU A 168 -18.15 18.23 88.37
C LEU A 168 -18.10 17.00 89.29
N ARG A 169 -17.52 15.87 88.84
CA ARG A 169 -17.29 14.70 89.69
C ARG A 169 -16.25 14.97 90.78
N ALA A 170 -15.17 15.68 90.48
CA ALA A 170 -14.18 16.09 91.48
C ALA A 170 -14.79 17.05 92.52
N LEU A 171 -15.66 17.98 92.09
CA LEU A 171 -16.39 18.88 92.98
C LEU A 171 -17.40 18.13 93.86
N ALA A 172 -18.11 17.13 93.30
CA ALA A 172 -18.96 16.24 94.08
C ALA A 172 -18.16 15.44 95.12
N HIS A 173 -17.00 14.88 94.74
CA HIS A 173 -16.12 14.17 95.68
C HIS A 173 -15.51 15.09 96.77
N THR A 174 -15.17 16.34 96.45
CA THR A 174 -14.71 17.31 97.48
C THR A 174 -15.85 17.71 98.40
N HIS A 175 -17.07 17.89 97.88
CA HIS A 175 -18.26 18.11 98.70
C HIS A 175 -18.56 16.92 99.61
N ASP A 176 -18.52 15.69 99.10
CA ASP A 176 -18.74 14.46 99.88
C ASP A 176 -17.67 14.25 100.94
N THR A 177 -16.40 14.56 100.66
CA THR A 177 -15.34 14.51 101.67
C THR A 177 -15.49 15.59 102.74
N LEU A 178 -15.91 16.81 102.38
CA LEU A 178 -16.26 17.86 103.34
C LEU A 178 -17.50 17.50 104.18
N LEU A 179 -18.50 16.84 103.60
CA LEU A 179 -19.61 16.26 104.36
C LEU A 179 -19.12 15.17 105.31
N GLN A 180 -18.23 14.28 104.87
CA GLN A 180 -17.63 13.27 105.75
C GLN A 180 -16.79 13.89 106.87
N GLU A 181 -16.04 14.97 106.63
CA GLU A 181 -15.32 15.69 107.68
C GLU A 181 -16.25 16.46 108.62
N ARG A 182 -17.35 17.02 108.10
CA ARG A 182 -18.41 17.61 108.92
C ARG A 182 -19.10 16.53 109.77
N GLU A 183 -19.36 15.36 109.21
CA GLU A 183 -19.88 14.20 109.94
C GLU A 183 -18.87 13.62 110.93
N ARG A 184 -17.56 13.61 110.63
CA ARG A 184 -16.49 13.17 111.55
C ARG A 184 -16.34 14.14 112.71
N THR A 185 -16.36 15.44 112.46
CA THR A 185 -16.36 16.46 113.52
C THR A 185 -17.64 16.42 114.34
N HIS A 186 -18.83 16.20 113.73
CA HIS A 186 -20.06 15.93 114.48
C HIS A 186 -20.01 14.61 115.25
N ARG A 187 -19.45 13.55 114.67
CA ARG A 187 -19.24 12.27 115.35
C ARG A 187 -18.28 12.44 116.52
N HIS A 188 -17.23 13.25 116.42
CA HIS A 188 -16.31 13.52 117.53
C HIS A 188 -16.95 14.39 118.63
N THR A 189 -17.76 15.41 118.31
CA THR A 189 -18.56 16.10 119.36
C THR A 189 -19.58 15.16 120.01
N LEU A 190 -20.23 14.29 119.23
CA LEU A 190 -21.18 13.29 119.75
C LEU A 190 -20.49 12.09 120.43
N GLU A 191 -19.23 11.78 120.13
CA GLU A 191 -18.43 10.71 120.76
C GLU A 191 -17.88 11.15 122.12
N VAL A 192 -17.56 12.44 122.30
CA VAL A 192 -17.33 13.01 123.64
C VAL A 192 -18.56 12.82 124.54
N GLU A 193 -19.78 12.86 123.98
CA GLU A 193 -21.02 12.55 124.70
C GLU A 193 -21.33 11.03 124.76
N ARG A 194 -20.98 10.24 123.73
CA ARG A 194 -21.25 8.79 123.65
C ARG A 194 -20.22 7.89 124.34
N VAL A 195 -19.02 8.37 124.66
CA VAL A 195 -18.06 7.63 125.53
C VAL A 195 -18.63 7.44 126.95
N ARG A 196 -19.73 8.11 127.31
CA ARG A 196 -20.51 7.81 128.53
C ARG A 196 -21.39 6.54 128.44
N ALA A 197 -21.62 5.95 127.26
CA ALA A 197 -22.54 4.81 127.11
C ALA A 197 -22.21 3.88 125.92
N LEU A 198 -21.11 3.11 126.04
CA LEU A 198 -21.00 1.82 125.35
C LEU A 198 -21.71 0.73 126.18
N LEU A 199 -22.58 -0.07 125.55
CA LEU A 199 -22.66 -1.54 125.74
C LEU A 199 -23.74 -2.20 124.83
N SER A 200 -23.26 -2.81 123.74
CA SER A 200 -23.66 -4.10 123.14
C SER A 200 -25.14 -4.53 122.99
N ARG A 201 -25.54 -4.91 121.75
CA ARG A 201 -25.79 -6.32 121.34
C ARG A 201 -26.22 -6.55 119.87
N THR A 202 -25.65 -7.59 119.26
CA THR A 202 -26.23 -8.69 118.40
C THR A 202 -27.64 -8.56 117.79
N SER A 203 -28.04 -9.15 116.63
CA SER A 203 -27.45 -10.18 115.73
C SER A 203 -28.39 -10.58 114.56
N GLN A 204 -27.85 -11.12 113.44
CA GLN A 204 -28.44 -12.15 112.53
C GLN A 204 -29.73 -11.76 111.72
N ASN A 205 -30.11 -12.33 110.55
CA ASN A 205 -29.74 -13.57 109.80
C ASN A 205 -30.16 -13.52 108.28
N ARG A 206 -29.43 -14.23 107.38
CA ARG A 206 -29.81 -15.00 106.14
C ARG A 206 -30.60 -14.33 104.95
N VAL A 207 -30.38 -14.54 103.63
CA VAL A 207 -29.94 -15.67 102.72
C VAL A 207 -31.13 -16.62 102.36
N ARG A 208 -31.54 -16.99 101.11
CA ARG A 208 -30.93 -17.19 99.74
C ARG A 208 -32.01 -17.18 98.58
N PRO A 209 -31.67 -17.39 97.27
CA PRO A 209 -32.58 -17.45 96.10
C PRO A 209 -32.78 -18.89 95.52
N GLU A 210 -33.50 -19.07 94.40
CA GLU A 210 -33.42 -20.30 93.56
C GLU A 210 -33.95 -20.16 92.10
N GLU A 211 -33.59 -21.14 91.25
CA GLU A 211 -33.76 -21.23 89.77
C GLU A 211 -34.90 -22.19 89.37
N PHE A 212 -35.32 -22.22 88.09
CA PHE A 212 -36.00 -23.39 87.47
C PHE A 212 -35.82 -23.46 85.93
N GLY A 213 -35.98 -24.66 85.34
CA GLY A 213 -35.88 -24.93 83.89
C GLY A 213 -36.88 -25.98 83.37
N HIS A 214 -36.49 -26.76 82.33
CA HIS A 214 -37.28 -27.76 81.55
C HIS A 214 -37.99 -27.16 80.30
N SER A 215 -38.39 -27.87 79.22
CA SER A 215 -38.60 -29.32 79.02
C SER A 215 -37.96 -29.91 77.72
N LYS A 216 -38.70 -30.67 76.87
CA LYS A 216 -38.15 -31.93 76.27
C LYS A 216 -38.91 -32.55 75.07
N SER A 217 -38.19 -33.08 74.06
CA SER A 217 -38.59 -34.17 73.10
C SER A 217 -39.68 -33.91 72.02
N PRO A 218 -39.98 -34.83 71.06
CA PRO A 218 -39.31 -36.08 70.63
C PRO A 218 -39.07 -36.21 69.09
N VAL A 219 -38.67 -37.40 68.63
CA VAL A 219 -38.35 -37.81 67.23
C VAL A 219 -39.49 -38.61 66.59
N GLU A 220 -39.74 -38.44 65.29
CA GLU A 220 -40.49 -39.41 64.46
C GLU A 220 -39.58 -40.19 63.50
N ARG A 221 -39.78 -41.51 63.43
CA ARG A 221 -39.14 -42.44 62.48
C ARG A 221 -40.24 -43.10 61.64
N ASN A 222 -40.23 -42.91 60.31
CA ASN A 222 -40.63 -43.91 59.29
C ASN A 222 -40.56 -43.40 57.81
N GLY A 223 -39.58 -42.56 57.45
CA GLY A 223 -39.33 -42.14 56.04
C GLY A 223 -37.96 -42.55 55.46
N VAL A 224 -37.02 -42.98 56.31
CA VAL A 224 -35.58 -43.01 55.98
C VAL A 224 -35.22 -43.94 54.83
N GLN A 225 -35.91 -45.08 54.66
CA GLN A 225 -35.58 -46.06 53.63
C GLN A 225 -36.01 -45.66 52.21
N ASN A 226 -37.17 -44.98 52.08
CA ASN A 226 -37.64 -44.48 50.78
C ASN A 226 -36.88 -43.20 50.40
N ASN A 227 -36.61 -42.31 51.37
CA ASN A 227 -35.82 -41.10 51.13
C ASN A 227 -34.40 -41.44 50.63
N LEU A 228 -33.69 -42.39 51.27
CA LEU A 228 -32.37 -42.83 50.77
C LEU A 228 -32.46 -43.41 49.35
N ARG A 229 -33.51 -44.18 49.04
CA ARG A 229 -33.67 -44.77 47.71
C ARG A 229 -33.92 -43.71 46.64
N GLU A 230 -34.77 -42.73 46.93
CA GLU A 230 -34.99 -41.59 46.05
C GLU A 230 -33.76 -40.70 45.91
N GLU A 231 -33.01 -40.45 46.97
CA GLU A 231 -31.76 -39.68 46.93
C GLU A 231 -30.69 -40.40 46.09
N LEU A 232 -30.53 -41.71 46.25
CA LEU A 232 -29.65 -42.53 45.41
C LEU A 232 -30.10 -42.54 43.94
N GLU A 233 -31.40 -42.54 43.66
CA GLU A 233 -31.92 -42.49 42.29
C GLU A 233 -31.80 -41.09 41.67
N LYS A 234 -31.99 -40.02 42.45
CA LYS A 234 -31.70 -38.62 42.06
C LYS A 234 -30.21 -38.44 41.76
N LEU A 235 -29.34 -38.96 42.62
CA LEU A 235 -27.88 -38.93 42.47
C LEU A 235 -27.42 -39.74 41.24
N ARG A 236 -28.00 -40.92 41.00
CA ARG A 236 -27.75 -41.70 39.79
C ARG A 236 -28.17 -40.93 38.54
N LYS A 237 -29.36 -40.32 38.53
CA LYS A 237 -29.85 -39.51 37.40
C LYS A 237 -28.98 -38.26 37.16
N SER A 238 -28.43 -37.63 38.20
CA SER A 238 -27.49 -36.52 38.02
C SER A 238 -26.14 -36.99 37.48
N TYR A 239 -25.60 -38.13 37.93
CA TYR A 239 -24.39 -38.71 37.34
C TYR A 239 -24.58 -39.13 35.88
N GLU A 240 -25.68 -39.80 35.54
CA GLU A 240 -26.02 -40.11 34.15
C GLU A 240 -26.21 -38.84 33.31
N GLY A 241 -26.77 -37.77 33.88
CA GLY A 241 -26.87 -36.45 33.25
C GLY A 241 -25.50 -35.80 33.00
N HIS A 242 -24.62 -35.79 34.00
CA HIS A 242 -23.26 -35.28 33.86
C HIS A 242 -22.41 -36.10 32.89
N GLN A 243 -22.58 -37.43 32.85
CA GLN A 243 -21.92 -38.29 31.88
C GLN A 243 -22.37 -37.93 30.45
N ARG A 244 -23.69 -37.83 30.19
CA ARG A 244 -24.21 -37.40 28.88
C ARG A 244 -23.71 -36.01 28.49
N GLN A 245 -23.68 -35.06 29.43
CA GLN A 245 -23.12 -33.71 29.19
C GLN A 245 -21.62 -33.73 28.82
N LEU A 246 -20.84 -34.66 29.39
CA LEU A 246 -19.42 -34.84 29.04
C LEU A 246 -19.27 -35.51 27.67
N GLU A 247 -20.05 -36.54 27.38
CA GLU A 247 -20.10 -37.21 26.06
C GLU A 247 -20.49 -36.22 24.95
N GLU A 248 -21.54 -35.42 25.16
CA GLU A 248 -21.97 -34.36 24.24
C GLU A 248 -20.87 -33.31 24.01
N LYS A 249 -20.17 -32.87 25.07
CA LYS A 249 -19.03 -31.94 24.96
C LYS A 249 -17.86 -32.55 24.17
N VAL A 250 -17.53 -33.81 24.39
CA VAL A 250 -16.46 -34.50 23.63
C VAL A 250 -16.84 -34.61 22.15
N VAL A 251 -18.10 -34.95 21.84
CA VAL A 251 -18.59 -35.00 20.44
C VAL A 251 -18.65 -33.61 19.81
N ALA A 252 -18.99 -32.56 20.56
CA ALA A 252 -18.96 -31.18 20.09
C ALA A 252 -17.53 -30.72 19.76
N MET A 253 -16.58 -30.90 20.69
CA MET A 253 -15.16 -30.59 20.45
C MET A 253 -14.57 -31.40 19.29
N GLY A 254 -14.98 -32.67 19.12
CA GLY A 254 -14.56 -33.50 17.99
C GLY A 254 -15.07 -32.98 16.63
N ARG A 255 -16.30 -32.43 16.59
CA ARG A 255 -16.83 -31.76 15.40
C ARG A 255 -16.07 -30.46 15.11
N GLU A 256 -15.90 -29.60 16.12
CA GLU A 256 -15.16 -28.34 16.02
C GLU A 256 -13.72 -28.56 15.55
N GLN A 257 -13.00 -29.55 16.11
CA GLN A 257 -11.65 -29.90 15.69
C GLN A 257 -11.59 -30.36 14.22
N GLN A 258 -12.59 -31.12 13.77
CA GLN A 258 -12.66 -31.59 12.38
C GLN A 258 -13.06 -30.46 11.40
N GLU A 259 -13.86 -29.50 11.83
CA GLU A 259 -14.19 -28.29 11.06
C GLU A 259 -12.99 -27.35 10.97
N ASN A 260 -12.29 -27.09 12.08
CA ASN A 260 -11.06 -26.31 12.12
C ASN A 260 -9.97 -26.95 11.22
N LYS A 261 -9.81 -28.28 11.26
CA LYS A 261 -8.90 -28.99 10.35
C LYS A 261 -9.24 -28.78 8.87
N ARG A 262 -10.54 -28.74 8.50
CA ARG A 262 -10.96 -28.42 7.12
C ARG A 262 -10.68 -26.96 6.78
N ALA A 263 -10.94 -26.03 7.69
CA ALA A 263 -10.65 -24.61 7.49
C ALA A 263 -9.15 -24.35 7.29
N ILE A 264 -8.28 -25.00 8.06
CA ILE A 264 -6.82 -24.95 7.88
C ILE A 264 -6.41 -25.51 6.51
N GLN A 265 -7.00 -26.64 6.07
CA GLN A 265 -6.71 -27.21 4.74
C GLN A 265 -7.18 -26.31 3.60
N ASN A 266 -8.36 -25.69 3.72
CA ASN A 266 -8.90 -24.75 2.73
C ASN A 266 -8.03 -23.50 2.62
N THR A 267 -7.72 -22.84 3.75
CA THR A 267 -6.86 -21.65 3.79
C THR A 267 -5.43 -21.95 3.30
N GLN A 268 -4.87 -23.14 3.60
CA GLN A 268 -3.60 -23.57 3.04
C GLN A 268 -3.68 -23.76 1.51
N HIS A 269 -4.79 -24.29 1.00
CA HIS A 269 -5.00 -24.44 -0.44
C HIS A 269 -5.16 -23.09 -1.13
N GLU A 270 -5.99 -22.19 -0.60
CA GLU A 270 -6.16 -20.81 -1.09
C GLU A 270 -4.83 -20.05 -1.09
N LEU A 271 -4.03 -20.15 -0.03
CA LEU A 271 -2.70 -19.54 0.04
C LEU A 271 -1.74 -20.13 -1.01
N SER A 272 -1.83 -21.43 -1.29
CA SER A 272 -1.04 -22.06 -2.37
C SER A 272 -1.47 -21.57 -3.77
N GLN A 273 -2.77 -21.39 -4.00
CA GLN A 273 -3.30 -20.82 -5.24
C GLN A 273 -2.86 -19.36 -5.42
N GLN A 274 -3.01 -18.53 -4.38
CA GLN A 274 -2.56 -17.13 -4.37
C GLN A 274 -1.05 -17.00 -4.58
N SER A 275 -0.26 -17.91 -4.01
CA SER A 275 1.20 -17.96 -4.23
C SER A 275 1.53 -18.28 -5.70
N ALA A 276 0.79 -19.20 -6.33
CA ALA A 276 0.97 -19.54 -7.73
C ALA A 276 0.57 -18.38 -8.67
N THR A 277 -0.56 -17.72 -8.44
CA THR A 277 -0.98 -16.56 -9.25
C THR A 277 -0.05 -15.35 -9.07
N LEU A 278 0.50 -15.15 -7.88
CA LEU A 278 1.53 -14.14 -7.63
C LEU A 278 2.81 -14.44 -8.42
N ILE A 279 3.28 -15.68 -8.47
CA ILE A 279 4.47 -16.06 -9.26
C ILE A 279 4.24 -15.83 -10.76
N ILE A 280 3.06 -16.19 -11.28
CA ILE A 280 2.70 -15.98 -12.69
C ILE A 280 2.65 -14.48 -13.03
N SER A 281 2.00 -13.66 -12.20
CA SER A 281 1.93 -12.21 -12.43
C SER A 281 3.29 -11.51 -12.27
N GLN A 282 4.14 -11.96 -11.34
CA GLN A 282 5.54 -11.50 -11.25
C GLN A 282 6.37 -11.86 -12.48
N HIS A 283 6.11 -13.03 -13.11
CA HIS A 283 6.77 -13.41 -14.35
C HIS A 283 6.31 -12.52 -15.52
N GLN A 284 5.01 -12.30 -15.65
CA GLN A 284 4.42 -11.43 -16.69
C GLN A 284 4.91 -9.98 -16.56
N LEU A 285 5.06 -9.47 -15.33
CA LEU A 285 5.64 -8.15 -15.08
C LEU A 285 7.07 -8.05 -15.62
N LYS A 286 7.93 -9.05 -15.32
CA LYS A 286 9.32 -9.09 -15.82
C LYS A 286 9.41 -9.21 -17.34
N GLU A 287 8.49 -9.93 -17.97
CA GLU A 287 8.40 -10.00 -19.42
C GLU A 287 8.01 -8.65 -20.03
N ALA A 288 6.99 -7.98 -19.46
CA ALA A 288 6.59 -6.64 -19.87
C ALA A 288 7.71 -5.60 -19.69
N GLU A 289 8.45 -5.65 -18.56
CA GLU A 289 9.62 -4.80 -18.32
C GLU A 289 10.75 -5.03 -19.34
N ALA A 290 10.96 -6.29 -19.74
CA ALA A 290 11.91 -6.64 -20.79
C ALA A 290 11.47 -6.11 -22.17
N GLU A 291 10.19 -6.21 -22.52
CA GLU A 291 9.65 -5.64 -23.76
C GLU A 291 9.70 -4.10 -23.77
N VAL A 292 9.36 -3.43 -22.66
CA VAL A 292 9.53 -1.98 -22.51
C VAL A 292 11.00 -1.59 -22.72
N SER A 293 11.93 -2.36 -22.18
CA SER A 293 13.37 -2.14 -22.35
C SER A 293 13.84 -2.33 -23.81
N LYS A 294 13.33 -3.36 -24.51
CA LYS A 294 13.58 -3.59 -25.94
C LYS A 294 13.04 -2.44 -26.80
N LEU A 295 11.78 -2.07 -26.63
CA LEU A 295 11.12 -0.98 -27.34
C LEU A 295 11.82 0.37 -27.10
N GLN A 296 12.25 0.63 -25.86
CA GLN A 296 13.00 1.84 -25.53
C GLN A 296 14.37 1.88 -26.23
N ASN A 297 15.03 0.75 -26.42
CA ASN A 297 16.30 0.67 -27.14
C ASN A 297 16.11 0.82 -28.65
N HIS A 298 15.10 0.16 -29.23
CA HIS A 298 14.73 0.34 -30.63
C HIS A 298 14.38 1.82 -30.96
N LEU A 299 13.63 2.49 -30.07
CA LEU A 299 13.34 3.91 -30.21
C LEU A 299 14.60 4.79 -30.13
N LYS A 300 15.61 4.44 -29.31
CA LYS A 300 16.90 5.15 -29.28
C LYS A 300 17.69 4.94 -30.59
N GLU A 301 17.69 3.73 -31.14
CA GLU A 301 18.36 3.39 -32.41
C GLU A 301 17.72 4.12 -33.58
N LEU A 302 16.40 4.02 -33.74
CA LEU A 302 15.66 4.70 -34.79
C LEU A 302 15.83 6.24 -34.72
N ASN A 303 15.87 6.82 -33.52
CA ASN A 303 16.19 8.24 -33.34
C ASN A 303 17.63 8.60 -33.75
N ARG A 304 18.62 7.72 -33.51
CA ARG A 304 19.99 7.92 -33.99
C ARG A 304 20.05 7.86 -35.52
N GLU A 305 19.34 6.91 -36.13
CA GLU A 305 19.25 6.79 -37.59
C GLU A 305 18.62 8.01 -38.23
N TYR A 306 17.46 8.49 -37.74
CA TYR A 306 16.83 9.70 -38.27
C TYR A 306 17.77 10.92 -38.18
N ARG A 307 18.48 11.08 -37.05
CA ARG A 307 19.49 12.15 -36.88
C ARG A 307 20.66 12.00 -37.87
N ALA A 308 21.14 10.78 -38.10
CA ALA A 308 22.20 10.52 -39.07
C ALA A 308 21.76 10.82 -40.51
N ARG A 309 20.56 10.37 -40.91
CA ARG A 309 19.99 10.64 -42.25
C ARG A 309 19.76 12.14 -42.46
N LEU A 310 19.18 12.84 -41.48
CA LEU A 310 19.00 14.30 -41.54
C LEU A 310 20.34 15.04 -41.66
N THR A 311 21.35 14.65 -40.87
CA THR A 311 22.70 15.23 -40.95
C THR A 311 23.31 15.00 -42.34
N ARG A 312 23.11 13.81 -42.92
CA ARG A 312 23.58 13.47 -44.26
C ARG A 312 22.90 14.29 -45.34
N TYR A 313 21.56 14.38 -45.36
CA TYR A 313 20.83 15.21 -46.33
C TYR A 313 21.23 16.69 -46.25
N ILE A 314 21.45 17.20 -45.04
CA ILE A 314 21.92 18.57 -44.80
C ILE A 314 23.33 18.76 -45.39
N GLN A 315 24.24 17.79 -45.17
CA GLN A 315 25.58 17.79 -45.78
C GLN A 315 25.52 17.74 -47.31
N ASP A 316 24.79 16.77 -47.87
CA ASP A 316 24.66 16.58 -49.32
C ASP A 316 24.09 17.85 -50.00
N VAL A 317 23.13 18.55 -49.37
CA VAL A 317 22.62 19.85 -49.84
C VAL A 317 23.71 20.94 -49.81
N THR A 318 24.49 21.05 -48.73
CA THR A 318 25.59 22.03 -48.69
C THR A 318 26.68 21.73 -49.72
N GLU A 319 27.02 20.47 -49.94
CA GLU A 319 27.98 20.03 -50.96
C GLU A 319 27.50 20.39 -52.36
N CYS A 320 26.23 20.10 -52.70
CA CYS A 320 25.63 20.47 -53.98
C CYS A 320 25.66 21.98 -54.26
N VAL A 321 25.33 22.82 -53.26
CA VAL A 321 25.37 24.28 -53.44
C VAL A 321 26.81 24.80 -53.57
N THR A 322 27.79 24.20 -52.86
CA THR A 322 29.21 24.56 -53.08
C THR A 322 29.76 24.10 -54.44
N ALA A 323 29.26 23.00 -55.00
CA ALA A 323 29.66 22.50 -56.32
C ALA A 323 29.05 23.30 -57.49
N ALA A 324 27.94 24.01 -57.27
CA ALA A 324 27.23 24.79 -58.30
C ALA A 324 27.95 26.10 -58.72
N GLY A 325 29.14 26.39 -58.17
CA GLY A 325 30.00 27.50 -58.60
C GLY A 325 29.74 28.85 -57.93
N ASP A 326 28.62 29.04 -57.25
CA ASP A 326 28.30 30.27 -56.52
C ASP A 326 28.91 30.26 -55.10
N GLY A 327 30.24 30.32 -55.05
CA GLY A 327 31.04 30.01 -53.87
C GLY A 327 30.73 30.85 -52.62
N ASP A 328 30.31 32.11 -52.79
CA ASP A 328 29.96 33.00 -51.67
C ASP A 328 28.59 32.65 -51.07
N LEU A 329 27.58 32.35 -51.89
CA LEU A 329 26.28 31.89 -51.41
C LEU A 329 26.34 30.47 -50.82
N GLY A 330 27.13 29.57 -51.43
CA GLY A 330 27.38 28.23 -50.88
C GLY A 330 28.10 28.24 -49.54
N GLN A 331 29.11 29.10 -49.36
CA GLN A 331 29.79 29.27 -48.07
C GLN A 331 28.86 29.88 -47.00
N LYS A 332 28.03 30.87 -47.36
CA LYS A 332 27.04 31.47 -46.44
C LYS A 332 25.98 30.47 -46.00
N LEU A 333 25.41 29.68 -46.92
CA LEU A 333 24.44 28.64 -46.59
C LEU A 333 25.08 27.55 -45.71
N LYS A 334 26.30 27.12 -46.04
CA LYS A 334 27.06 26.16 -45.23
C LYS A 334 27.29 26.68 -43.81
N GLY A 335 27.75 27.92 -43.64
CA GLY A 335 27.95 28.53 -42.32
C GLY A 335 26.65 28.66 -41.51
N PHE A 336 25.54 29.01 -42.14
CA PHE A 336 24.22 29.06 -41.48
C PHE A 336 23.75 27.67 -41.03
N VAL A 337 23.93 26.66 -41.88
CA VAL A 337 23.63 25.25 -41.59
C VAL A 337 24.52 24.72 -40.45
N GLU A 338 25.82 25.03 -40.46
CA GLU A 338 26.76 24.64 -39.41
C GLU A 338 26.41 25.32 -38.06
N SER A 339 26.02 26.60 -38.07
CA SER A 339 25.50 27.31 -36.88
C SER A 339 24.25 26.64 -36.33
N MET A 340 23.23 26.42 -37.17
CA MET A 340 21.97 25.78 -36.77
C MET A 340 22.22 24.37 -36.19
N LEU A 341 23.14 23.61 -36.78
CA LEU A 341 23.42 22.25 -36.35
C LEU A 341 24.22 22.22 -35.03
N GLU A 342 25.09 23.21 -34.76
CA GLU A 342 25.70 23.40 -33.43
C GLU A 342 24.75 24.00 -32.39
N GLU A 343 23.82 24.88 -32.77
CA GLU A 343 22.74 25.37 -31.89
C GLU A 343 21.84 24.20 -31.45
N VAL A 344 21.49 23.29 -32.36
CA VAL A 344 20.76 22.06 -32.03
C VAL A 344 21.60 21.16 -31.12
N LYS A 345 22.89 20.90 -31.42
CA LYS A 345 23.78 20.10 -30.57
C LYS A 345 23.97 20.71 -29.17
N THR A 346 24.12 22.02 -29.05
CA THR A 346 24.30 22.72 -27.77
C THR A 346 23.01 22.78 -26.97
N SER A 347 21.85 22.96 -27.62
CA SER A 347 20.53 22.83 -27.02
C SER A 347 20.30 21.43 -26.44
N TYR A 348 20.60 20.37 -27.20
CA TYR A 348 20.52 19.00 -26.68
C TYR A 348 21.49 18.73 -25.53
N ARG A 349 22.76 19.18 -25.62
CA ARG A 349 23.74 19.08 -24.52
C ARG A 349 23.25 19.80 -23.25
N SER A 350 22.72 21.01 -23.39
CA SER A 350 22.14 21.78 -22.28
C SER A 350 20.95 21.05 -21.64
N ARG A 351 20.04 20.49 -22.45
CA ARG A 351 18.90 19.69 -21.95
C ARG A 351 19.34 18.39 -21.26
N GLU A 352 20.34 17.71 -21.79
CA GLU A 352 20.90 16.49 -21.19
C GLU A 352 21.62 16.79 -19.86
N GLU A 353 22.34 17.91 -19.78
CA GLU A 353 22.89 18.41 -18.52
C GLU A 353 21.80 18.78 -17.51
N GLN A 354 20.71 19.44 -17.93
CA GLN A 354 19.58 19.77 -17.06
C GLN A 354 18.92 18.51 -16.50
N LEU A 355 18.65 17.51 -17.35
CA LEU A 355 18.11 16.21 -16.92
C LEU A 355 19.08 15.50 -15.98
N THR A 356 20.37 15.49 -16.27
CA THR A 356 21.40 14.89 -15.40
C THR A 356 21.50 15.61 -14.05
N LYS A 357 21.41 16.94 -14.03
CA LYS A 357 21.36 17.76 -12.81
C LYS A 357 20.09 17.44 -12.00
N ALA A 358 18.93 17.33 -12.64
CA ALA A 358 17.67 16.95 -12.00
C ALA A 358 17.69 15.52 -11.42
N VAL A 359 18.20 14.54 -12.16
CA VAL A 359 18.37 13.16 -11.65
C VAL A 359 19.31 13.14 -10.44
N ARG A 360 20.39 13.94 -10.46
CA ARG A 360 21.30 14.08 -9.30
C ARG A 360 20.62 14.76 -8.10
N THR A 361 19.78 15.78 -8.29
CA THR A 361 19.05 16.41 -7.17
C THR A 361 17.96 15.49 -6.61
N TYR A 362 17.20 14.77 -7.45
CA TYR A 362 16.24 13.77 -7.00
C TYR A 362 16.94 12.64 -6.23
N ARG A 363 18.07 12.11 -6.73
CA ARG A 363 18.86 11.09 -6.01
C ARG A 363 19.34 11.59 -4.64
N LYS A 364 19.84 12.83 -4.56
CA LYS A 364 20.19 13.47 -3.28
C LYS A 364 18.99 13.63 -2.35
N ARG A 365 17.82 14.03 -2.86
CA ARG A 365 16.59 14.18 -2.07
C ARG A 365 16.07 12.84 -1.54
N ILE A 366 16.10 11.79 -2.36
CA ILE A 366 15.75 10.42 -1.96
C ILE A 366 16.73 9.91 -0.89
N GLN A 367 18.03 10.12 -1.07
CA GLN A 367 19.03 9.74 -0.07
C GLN A 367 18.85 10.51 1.25
N GLY A 368 18.57 11.82 1.18
CA GLY A 368 18.25 12.64 2.35
C GLY A 368 17.01 12.15 3.09
N LEU A 369 15.93 11.85 2.35
CA LEU A 369 14.69 11.32 2.91
C LEU A 369 14.88 9.93 3.54
N SER A 370 15.67 9.06 2.89
CA SER A 370 16.06 7.75 3.44
C SER A 370 16.84 7.91 4.75
N ASN A 371 17.81 8.83 4.81
CA ASN A 371 18.56 9.11 6.03
C ASN A 371 17.66 9.63 7.16
N THR A 372 16.75 10.57 6.89
CA THR A 372 15.79 11.07 7.90
C THR A 372 14.83 9.98 8.35
N TYR A 373 14.41 9.10 7.45
CA TYR A 373 13.57 7.94 7.78
C TYR A 373 14.33 6.95 8.67
N GLN A 374 15.60 6.64 8.36
CA GLN A 374 16.45 5.78 9.18
C GLN A 374 16.67 6.38 10.58
N GLN A 375 16.89 7.69 10.69
CA GLN A 375 17.01 8.40 11.97
C GLN A 375 15.70 8.35 12.79
N LEU A 376 14.56 8.60 12.15
CA LEU A 376 13.24 8.49 12.79
C LEU A 376 12.97 7.05 13.26
N LEU A 377 13.31 6.06 12.44
CA LEU A 377 13.17 4.65 12.80
C LEU A 377 14.06 4.31 14.01
N ILE A 378 15.30 4.81 14.07
CA ILE A 378 16.21 4.65 15.21
C ILE A 378 15.62 5.27 16.49
N ALA A 379 15.10 6.50 16.41
CA ALA A 379 14.45 7.17 17.54
C ALA A 379 13.22 6.38 18.03
N TYR A 380 12.42 5.85 17.10
CA TYR A 380 11.27 4.99 17.41
C TYR A 380 11.68 3.70 18.14
N ARG A 381 12.78 3.03 17.75
CA ARG A 381 13.29 1.85 18.49
C ARG A 381 13.58 2.21 19.94
N LEU A 382 14.34 3.28 20.15
CA LEU A 382 14.82 3.68 21.46
C LEU A 382 13.64 4.01 22.39
N GLN A 383 12.65 4.75 21.89
CA GLN A 383 11.42 5.04 22.61
C GLN A 383 10.61 3.76 22.91
N ARG A 384 10.47 2.86 21.93
CA ARG A 384 9.77 1.58 22.10
C ARG A 384 10.44 0.66 23.12
N GLU A 385 11.77 0.57 23.09
CA GLU A 385 12.55 -0.21 24.05
C GLU A 385 12.50 0.40 25.46
N GLN A 386 12.47 1.73 25.58
CA GLN A 386 12.22 2.42 26.86
C GLN A 386 10.82 2.09 27.42
N ILE A 387 9.77 2.11 26.59
CA ILE A 387 8.41 1.75 27.02
C ILE A 387 8.33 0.28 27.43
N LEU A 388 8.95 -0.64 26.67
CA LEU A 388 8.98 -2.07 27.00
C LEU A 388 9.83 -2.40 28.25
N ALA A 389 10.74 -1.51 28.66
CA ALA A 389 11.54 -1.64 29.87
C ALA A 389 10.82 -1.12 31.13
N LEU A 390 9.73 -0.35 30.99
CA LEU A 390 8.94 0.11 32.13
C LEU A 390 8.10 -1.05 32.72
N PRO A 391 8.10 -1.24 34.05
CA PRO A 391 7.36 -2.34 34.68
C PRO A 391 5.84 -2.16 34.64
N GLU A 392 5.35 -0.92 34.54
CA GLU A 392 3.92 -0.61 34.47
C GLU A 392 3.41 -0.67 33.03
N HIS A 393 2.50 -1.60 32.75
CA HIS A 393 1.96 -1.87 31.40
C HIS A 393 0.95 -0.80 30.92
N ALA A 394 1.11 0.45 31.33
CA ALA A 394 0.14 1.54 31.11
C ALA A 394 0.21 2.16 29.70
N LEU A 395 1.31 1.95 28.96
CA LEU A 395 1.53 2.52 27.63
C LEU A 395 1.79 1.42 26.60
N GLU A 396 1.02 1.41 25.51
CA GLU A 396 1.24 0.49 24.41
C GLU A 396 2.47 0.94 23.59
N ALA A 397 3.48 0.06 23.49
CA ALA A 397 4.75 0.38 22.84
C ALA A 397 4.67 0.50 21.29
N GLY A 398 3.50 0.23 20.71
CA GLY A 398 3.24 0.32 19.27
C GLY A 398 3.81 -0.84 18.43
N PRO A 399 3.49 -0.85 17.12
CA PRO A 399 3.80 -1.95 16.22
C PRO A 399 5.31 -2.13 16.02
N PRO A 400 5.81 -3.39 15.92
CA PRO A 400 7.22 -3.65 15.62
C PRO A 400 7.74 -2.95 14.37
N GLU A 401 9.02 -2.60 14.38
CA GLU A 401 9.68 -1.90 13.27
C GLU A 401 9.61 -2.60 11.91
N ALA A 402 9.43 -3.93 11.91
CA ALA A 402 9.28 -4.73 10.70
C ALA A 402 8.06 -4.33 9.86
N HIS A 403 7.05 -3.71 10.48
CA HIS A 403 5.89 -3.14 9.77
C HIS A 403 6.23 -1.84 9.03
N PHE A 404 7.34 -1.20 9.34
CA PHE A 404 7.83 0.01 8.69
C PHE A 404 8.93 -0.34 7.68
N SER A 405 8.51 -0.67 6.45
CA SER A 405 9.42 -0.92 5.33
C SER A 405 9.37 0.24 4.31
N PRO A 406 10.44 1.03 4.13
CA PRO A 406 10.46 2.13 3.19
C PRO A 406 10.75 1.62 1.77
N ALA A 407 9.69 1.30 1.03
CA ALA A 407 9.70 0.87 -0.38
C ALA A 407 10.39 -0.47 -0.69
N GLY A 408 10.07 -0.98 -1.89
CA GLY A 408 10.28 -2.35 -2.33
C GLY A 408 11.70 -2.89 -2.19
N THR A 409 11.76 -4.17 -1.81
CA THR A 409 12.95 -4.97 -1.47
C THR A 409 14.01 -5.05 -2.59
N GLU A 410 13.63 -4.68 -3.82
CA GLU A 410 14.39 -4.84 -5.06
C GLU A 410 15.48 -3.78 -5.27
N LEU A 411 15.27 -2.55 -4.76
CA LEU A 411 16.26 -1.47 -4.82
C LEU A 411 17.26 -1.48 -3.64
N ARG A 412 17.13 -2.47 -2.76
CA ARG A 412 17.81 -2.52 -1.46
C ARG A 412 19.11 -3.33 -1.52
N GLY A 413 20.16 -2.84 -0.87
CA GLY A 413 21.41 -3.60 -0.70
C GLY A 413 21.21 -4.88 0.10
N GLU A 414 22.10 -5.87 -0.06
CA GLU A 414 22.00 -7.18 0.60
C GLU A 414 21.96 -7.06 2.12
N THR A 415 22.85 -6.24 2.69
CA THR A 415 22.91 -5.93 4.13
C THR A 415 21.61 -5.30 4.66
N GLU A 416 20.98 -4.41 3.90
CA GLU A 416 19.71 -3.81 4.30
C GLU A 416 18.53 -4.79 4.19
N ARG A 417 18.57 -5.76 3.26
CA ARG A 417 17.59 -6.85 3.18
C ARG A 417 17.74 -7.82 4.35
N GLU A 418 18.97 -8.16 4.72
CA GLU A 418 19.28 -8.99 5.89
C GLU A 418 18.85 -8.30 7.20
N LEU A 419 19.13 -7.00 7.34
CA LEU A 419 18.61 -6.19 8.45
C LEU A 419 17.08 -6.13 8.50
N HIS A 420 16.36 -6.32 7.40
CA HIS A 420 14.90 -6.41 7.39
C HIS A 420 14.42 -7.76 7.96
N ARG A 421 15.02 -8.87 7.49
CA ARG A 421 14.74 -10.22 8.00
C ARG A 421 14.98 -10.32 9.51
N LEU A 422 16.10 -9.78 9.99
CA LEU A 422 16.41 -9.74 11.42
C LEU A 422 15.39 -8.94 12.25
N ARG A 423 14.71 -7.94 11.66
CA ARG A 423 13.60 -7.22 12.34
C ARG A 423 12.32 -8.04 12.36
N GLU A 424 12.00 -8.76 11.29
CA GLU A 424 10.87 -9.69 11.25
C GLU A 424 11.03 -10.79 12.30
N ASP A 425 12.23 -11.38 12.41
CA ASP A 425 12.52 -12.41 13.40
C ASP A 425 12.55 -11.85 14.83
N LYS A 426 13.08 -10.63 15.07
CA LYS A 426 12.93 -9.92 16.35
C LYS A 426 11.45 -9.75 16.72
N ALA A 427 10.60 -9.29 15.79
CA ALA A 427 9.17 -9.09 16.03
C ALA A 427 8.41 -10.39 16.34
N ARG A 428 8.76 -11.49 15.67
CA ARG A 428 8.23 -12.84 15.96
C ARG A 428 8.60 -13.30 17.37
N LEU A 429 9.86 -13.15 17.76
CA LEU A 429 10.35 -13.53 19.09
C LEU A 429 9.74 -12.67 20.20
N GLU A 430 9.59 -11.36 19.99
CA GLU A 430 8.87 -10.46 20.92
C GLU A 430 7.42 -10.92 21.13
N SER A 431 6.71 -11.30 20.06
CA SER A 431 5.33 -11.78 20.14
C SER A 431 5.22 -13.10 20.91
N GLN A 432 6.12 -14.06 20.65
CA GLN A 432 6.19 -15.32 21.39
C GLN A 432 6.50 -15.10 22.89
N LEU A 433 7.41 -14.17 23.19
CA LEU A 433 7.80 -13.84 24.55
C LEU A 433 6.67 -13.13 25.32
N LYS A 434 5.87 -12.29 24.66
CA LYS A 434 4.64 -11.71 25.24
C LYS A 434 3.63 -12.81 25.60
N LEU A 435 3.32 -13.71 24.66
CA LEU A 435 2.40 -14.84 24.89
C LEU A 435 2.87 -15.76 26.02
N ALA A 436 4.18 -16.05 26.10
CA ALA A 436 4.75 -16.85 27.19
C ALA A 436 4.62 -16.16 28.56
N ARG A 437 4.83 -14.84 28.64
CA ARG A 437 4.62 -14.05 29.87
C ARG A 437 3.15 -14.06 30.31
N GLU A 438 2.22 -13.93 29.36
CA GLU A 438 0.78 -13.98 29.63
C GLU A 438 0.37 -15.35 30.18
N GLN A 439 0.87 -16.45 29.59
CA GLN A 439 0.64 -17.81 30.08
C GLN A 439 1.19 -18.01 31.51
N VAL A 440 2.41 -17.56 31.79
CA VAL A 440 2.99 -17.64 33.15
C VAL A 440 2.18 -16.81 34.16
N CYS A 441 1.70 -15.62 33.78
CA CYS A 441 0.86 -14.79 34.64
C CYS A 441 -0.48 -15.47 34.98
N VAL A 442 -1.08 -16.18 34.02
CA VAL A 442 -2.28 -17.01 34.26
C VAL A 442 -1.97 -18.18 35.20
N CYS A 443 -0.84 -18.89 35.01
CA CYS A 443 -0.44 -19.98 35.91
C CYS A 443 -0.17 -19.52 37.34
N VAL A 444 0.47 -18.36 37.53
CA VAL A 444 0.77 -17.79 38.87
C VAL A 444 -0.48 -17.26 39.58
N ARG A 445 -1.57 -16.94 38.85
CA ARG A 445 -2.87 -16.56 39.44
C ARG A 445 -3.77 -17.74 39.83
N VAL A 446 -3.38 -18.97 39.53
CA VAL A 446 -4.16 -20.20 39.76
C VAL A 446 -3.56 -21.06 40.90
N ILE A 447 -2.45 -20.60 41.48
CA ILE A 447 -1.79 -21.16 42.69
C ILE A 447 -2.01 -20.17 43.85
#